data_AF-A0A9P8BVR2-F1
#
_entry.id   AF-A0A9P8BVR2-F1
#
_cell.length_a   1.000
_cell.length_b   1.000
_cell.length_c   1.000
_cell.angle_alpha   90.00
_cell.angle_beta   90.00
_cell.angle_gamma   90.00
#
_symmetry.space_group_name_H-M   'P 1'
#
loop_
_entity.id
_entity.type
_entity.pdbx_description
1 polymer ?
#
loop_
_entity_poly.entity_id
_entity_poly.type
_entity_poly.pdbx_seq_one_letter_code
_entity_poly.pdbx_strand_id
1 'polypeptide(L)'
;MEDKKKATAIANDPRKVFGRSPDQHILNVVRESCQEAFNLPSFETTLQTIKSHFFDRNYDAVFQNPEHLPVYSARYAPSRALCYYHLFMAHPILMKTLEGPSTILCIGSGAGSELVGISAAMVHANPVVKVKKVKKVSTKAGKGEAEEMAKDTKDTKDTNGAEETTTTLGMENLAVSVESTQDPSSPTEASEITPVPTTTKTKAKKPKVNKHQVTIVMQDYVNWSPILEPMEAVVRSRMVLGPERLQCETEVGNVLDLSEGLLERVAKADLITFMFVLNELFQDKKRTMLLVAKIVAAMPSGAHMLVVDSAGSFSNLKVGERTYMVYMLLDHLKSLEVVYQDDSTWYRCPPSLTYPLKLENMRHFVRIYKKL
;
A
#
# COMPACT_ATOMS: atom_id res chain seq x y z
N MET A 1 -17.37 -24.84 -36.31
CA MET A 1 -17.34 -24.95 -34.84
C MET A 1 -16.05 -24.33 -34.38
N GLU A 2 -16.07 -23.06 -33.99
CA GLU A 2 -14.89 -22.36 -33.49
C GLU A 2 -14.63 -22.74 -32.03
N ASP A 3 -13.38 -23.14 -31.77
CA ASP A 3 -12.84 -23.42 -30.46
C ASP A 3 -13.00 -22.24 -29.52
N LYS A 4 -13.93 -22.37 -28.57
CA LYS A 4 -13.96 -21.55 -27.37
C LYS A 4 -12.72 -21.87 -26.54
N LYS A 5 -11.63 -21.13 -26.77
CA LYS A 5 -10.50 -21.02 -25.84
C LYS A 5 -11.06 -20.66 -24.46
N LYS A 6 -11.20 -21.66 -23.58
CA LYS A 6 -11.47 -21.44 -22.16
C LYS A 6 -10.35 -20.53 -21.64
N ALA A 7 -10.72 -19.37 -21.11
CA ALA A 7 -9.79 -18.57 -20.33
C ALA A 7 -9.34 -19.42 -19.14
N THR A 8 -8.12 -19.93 -19.20
CA THR A 8 -7.50 -20.67 -18.11
C THR A 8 -7.37 -19.69 -16.95
N ALA A 9 -8.10 -19.93 -15.85
CA ALA A 9 -7.88 -19.19 -14.62
C ALA A 9 -6.42 -19.42 -14.22
N ILE A 10 -5.63 -18.34 -14.17
CA ILE A 10 -4.27 -18.39 -13.62
C ILE A 10 -4.42 -18.43 -12.10
N ALA A 11 -4.77 -19.61 -11.59
CA ALA A 11 -4.65 -19.90 -10.17
C ALA A 11 -3.17 -20.23 -9.92
N ASN A 12 -2.41 -19.23 -9.50
CA ASN A 12 -1.05 -19.45 -9.03
C ASN A 12 -1.17 -20.08 -7.64
N ASP A 13 -0.98 -21.39 -7.55
CA ASP A 13 -0.78 -22.06 -6.26
C ASP A 13 0.46 -21.45 -5.59
N PRO A 14 0.33 -20.74 -4.46
CA PRO A 14 1.46 -20.06 -3.83
C PRO A 14 2.62 -21.01 -3.50
N ARG A 15 2.33 -22.30 -3.27
CA ARG A 15 3.37 -23.31 -3.00
C ARG A 15 4.25 -23.58 -4.22
N LYS A 16 3.71 -23.43 -5.44
CA LYS A 16 4.50 -23.58 -6.67
C LYS A 16 5.40 -22.38 -6.93
N VAL A 17 5.03 -21.21 -6.44
CA VAL A 17 5.79 -19.96 -6.56
C VAL A 17 6.86 -19.88 -5.47
N PHE A 18 6.44 -19.99 -4.22
CA PHE A 18 7.31 -19.76 -3.06
C PHE A 18 8.02 -21.01 -2.54
N GLY A 19 7.61 -22.20 -2.97
CA GLY A 19 8.09 -23.45 -2.39
C GLY A 19 7.70 -23.54 -0.91
N ARG A 20 8.70 -23.70 -0.04
CA ARG A 20 8.50 -23.91 1.42
C ARG A 20 8.45 -22.63 2.24
N SER A 21 8.95 -21.50 1.72
CA SER A 21 9.07 -20.26 2.50
C SER A 21 8.84 -19.03 1.60
N PRO A 22 7.64 -18.42 1.68
CA PRO A 22 7.37 -17.11 1.07
C PRO A 22 8.37 -16.05 1.54
N ASP A 23 8.69 -16.03 2.84
CA ASP A 23 9.63 -15.08 3.43
C ASP A 23 11.02 -15.16 2.79
N GLN A 24 11.60 -16.36 2.67
CA GLN A 24 12.91 -16.50 2.02
C GLN A 24 12.83 -16.17 0.53
N HIS A 25 11.69 -16.44 -0.12
CA HIS A 25 11.50 -16.08 -1.51
C HIS A 25 11.47 -14.56 -1.72
N ILE A 26 10.80 -13.81 -0.84
CA ILE A 26 10.79 -12.34 -0.83
C ILE A 26 12.22 -11.80 -0.68
N LEU A 27 13.01 -12.35 0.25
CA LEU A 27 14.41 -11.95 0.42
C LEU A 27 15.26 -12.26 -0.81
N ASN A 28 15.01 -13.38 -1.48
CA ASN A 28 15.72 -13.74 -2.71
C ASN A 28 15.40 -12.79 -3.87
N VAL A 29 14.16 -12.29 -3.95
CA VAL A 29 13.77 -11.25 -4.92
C VAL A 29 14.60 -9.99 -4.71
N VAL A 30 14.61 -9.45 -3.48
CA VAL A 30 15.37 -8.23 -3.18
C VAL A 30 16.88 -8.44 -3.38
N ARG A 31 17.41 -9.59 -2.96
CA ARG A 31 18.83 -9.91 -3.14
C ARG A 31 19.23 -9.91 -4.61
N GLU A 32 18.43 -10.55 -5.46
CA GLU A 32 18.71 -10.62 -6.90
C GLU A 32 18.59 -9.25 -7.56
N SER A 33 17.54 -8.48 -7.26
CA SER A 33 17.38 -7.14 -7.83
C SER A 33 18.48 -6.16 -7.39
N CYS A 34 19.06 -6.37 -6.21
CA CYS A 34 20.13 -5.54 -5.67
C CYS A 34 21.53 -6.16 -5.85
N GLN A 35 21.68 -7.19 -6.69
CA GLN A 35 22.96 -7.91 -6.83
C GLN A 35 24.10 -6.99 -7.30
N GLU A 36 23.81 -6.04 -8.18
CA GLU A 36 24.79 -5.04 -8.62
C GLU A 36 25.26 -4.14 -7.47
N ALA A 37 24.33 -3.75 -6.57
CA ALA A 37 24.67 -2.97 -5.38
C ALA A 37 25.67 -3.73 -4.50
N PHE A 38 25.41 -5.00 -4.20
CA PHE A 38 26.30 -5.84 -3.38
C PHE A 38 27.69 -6.04 -3.99
N ASN A 39 27.84 -5.84 -5.30
CA ASN A 39 29.13 -5.97 -5.99
C ASN A 39 29.91 -4.66 -6.06
N LEU A 40 29.35 -3.54 -5.57
CA LEU A 40 30.03 -2.25 -5.56
C LEU A 40 31.22 -2.28 -4.59
N PRO A 41 32.44 -1.90 -5.02
CA PRO A 41 33.59 -1.79 -4.11
C PRO A 41 33.37 -0.76 -2.99
N SER A 42 32.48 0.21 -3.21
CA SER A 42 32.10 1.25 -2.25
C SER A 42 30.91 0.88 -1.36
N PHE A 43 30.37 -0.34 -1.45
CA PHE A 43 29.11 -0.69 -0.76
C PHE A 43 29.16 -0.38 0.74
N GLU A 44 30.20 -0.85 1.44
CA GLU A 44 30.39 -0.66 2.87
C GLU A 44 30.58 0.81 3.24
N THR A 45 31.41 1.55 2.49
CA THR A 45 31.65 2.98 2.76
C THR A 45 30.39 3.80 2.55
N THR A 46 29.68 3.57 1.43
CA THR A 46 28.40 4.21 1.14
C THR A 46 27.35 3.88 2.20
N LEU A 47 27.27 2.62 2.65
CA LEU A 47 26.34 2.21 3.71
C LEU A 47 26.63 2.93 5.03
N GLN A 48 27.90 3.14 5.39
CA GLN A 48 28.24 3.91 6.59
C GLN A 48 27.89 5.40 6.45
N THR A 49 28.12 5.99 5.27
CA THR A 49 27.70 7.37 4.97
C THR A 49 26.18 7.54 5.13
N ILE A 50 25.39 6.62 4.57
CA ILE A 50 23.92 6.61 4.72
C ILE A 50 23.52 6.56 6.20
N LYS A 51 24.16 5.70 7.00
CA LYS A 51 23.88 5.61 8.44
C LYS A 51 24.20 6.91 9.17
N SER A 52 25.29 7.59 8.82
CA SER A 52 25.64 8.89 9.39
C SER A 52 24.56 9.93 9.10
N HIS A 53 24.10 10.01 7.84
CA HIS A 53 23.03 10.94 7.47
C HIS A 53 21.72 10.67 8.23
N PHE A 54 21.35 9.40 8.46
CA PHE A 54 20.20 9.08 9.31
C PHE A 54 20.39 9.49 10.78
N PHE A 55 21.60 9.31 11.32
CA PHE A 55 21.93 9.76 12.67
C PHE A 55 21.78 11.29 12.79
N ASP A 56 22.24 12.04 11.78
CA ASP A 56 22.15 13.50 11.70
C ASP A 56 20.76 14.02 11.26
N ARG A 57 19.82 13.11 10.95
CA ARG A 57 18.49 13.42 10.40
C ARG A 57 18.54 14.21 9.08
N ASN A 58 19.60 14.04 8.31
CA ASN A 58 19.78 14.64 6.99
C ASN A 58 19.28 13.70 5.90
N TYR A 59 17.95 13.55 5.78
CA TYR A 59 17.31 12.65 4.82
C TYR A 59 17.62 13.03 3.37
N ASP A 60 17.68 14.33 3.07
CA ASP A 60 18.00 14.82 1.73
C ASP A 60 19.38 14.35 1.24
N ALA A 61 20.40 14.36 2.11
CA ALA A 61 21.72 13.84 1.75
C ALA A 61 21.72 12.33 1.50
N VAL A 62 20.76 11.57 2.07
CA VAL A 62 20.59 10.15 1.73
C VAL A 62 20.05 10.00 0.32
N PHE A 63 18.96 10.70 -0.01
CA PHE A 63 18.17 10.37 -1.20
C PHE A 63 18.49 11.23 -2.43
N GLN A 64 19.12 12.40 -2.28
CA GLN A 64 19.53 13.23 -3.41
C GLN A 64 20.84 12.76 -4.06
N ASN A 65 21.60 11.86 -3.42
CA ASN A 65 22.75 11.22 -4.04
C ASN A 65 22.33 9.89 -4.70
N PRO A 66 22.34 9.77 -6.04
CA PRO A 66 21.94 8.55 -6.74
C PRO A 66 22.76 7.31 -6.35
N GLU A 67 24.02 7.48 -5.95
CA GLU A 67 24.89 6.37 -5.54
C GLU A 67 24.43 5.71 -4.24
N HIS A 68 23.68 6.44 -3.40
CA HIS A 68 23.16 5.90 -2.15
C HIS A 68 21.95 4.99 -2.37
N LEU A 69 21.12 5.24 -3.39
CA LEU A 69 19.84 4.57 -3.63
C LEU A 69 19.96 3.03 -3.73
N PRO A 70 20.88 2.45 -4.54
CA PRO A 70 21.01 0.99 -4.63
C PRO A 70 21.46 0.37 -3.29
N VAL A 71 22.38 1.02 -2.58
CA VAL A 71 22.87 0.57 -1.27
C VAL A 71 21.77 0.67 -0.20
N TYR A 72 20.98 1.75 -0.23
CA TYR A 72 19.84 1.96 0.65
C TYR A 72 18.78 0.87 0.43
N SER A 73 18.37 0.62 -0.82
CA SER A 73 17.38 -0.41 -1.14
C SER A 73 17.86 -1.80 -0.70
N ALA A 74 19.11 -2.16 -1.03
CA ALA A 74 19.72 -3.44 -0.62
C ALA A 74 19.71 -3.64 0.91
N ARG A 75 19.88 -2.56 1.68
CA ARG A 75 19.97 -2.58 3.15
C ARG A 75 18.62 -2.59 3.84
N TYR A 76 17.69 -1.74 3.42
CA TYR A 76 16.48 -1.39 4.18
C TYR A 76 15.19 -1.95 3.59
N ALA A 77 15.14 -2.23 2.28
CA ALA A 77 13.97 -2.79 1.66
C ALA A 77 13.57 -4.21 2.12
N PRO A 78 14.50 -5.15 2.41
CA PRO A 78 14.14 -6.55 2.69
C PRO A 78 13.24 -6.72 3.92
N SER A 79 13.60 -6.12 5.06
CA SER A 79 12.82 -6.19 6.29
C SER A 79 11.45 -5.53 6.14
N ARG A 80 11.39 -4.39 5.44
CA ARG A 80 10.12 -3.69 5.16
C ARG A 80 9.23 -4.50 4.22
N ALA A 81 9.77 -5.09 3.15
CA ALA A 81 9.01 -5.95 2.24
C ALA A 81 8.38 -7.15 2.96
N LEU A 82 9.12 -7.80 3.86
CA LEU A 82 8.59 -8.89 4.68
C LEU A 82 7.46 -8.41 5.62
N CYS A 83 7.67 -7.28 6.30
CA CYS A 83 6.66 -6.68 7.18
C CYS A 83 5.38 -6.33 6.42
N TYR A 84 5.50 -5.71 5.24
CA TYR A 84 4.36 -5.31 4.42
C TYR A 84 3.63 -6.54 3.87
N TYR A 85 4.35 -7.56 3.43
CA TYR A 85 3.77 -8.83 3.04
C TYR A 85 2.92 -9.44 4.18
N HIS A 86 3.49 -9.56 5.38
CA HIS A 86 2.76 -10.12 6.53
C HIS A 86 1.58 -9.25 6.97
N LEU A 87 1.70 -7.92 6.86
CA LEU A 87 0.61 -6.99 7.13
C LEU A 87 -0.57 -7.21 6.18
N PHE A 88 -0.31 -7.31 4.87
CA PHE A 88 -1.36 -7.63 3.90
C PHE A 88 -1.98 -8.98 4.20
N MET A 89 -1.17 -10.02 4.46
CA MET A 89 -1.66 -11.37 4.78
C MET A 89 -2.49 -11.44 6.07
N ALA A 90 -2.19 -10.61 7.07
CA ALA A 90 -2.85 -10.62 8.36
C ALA A 90 -4.20 -9.87 8.36
N HIS A 91 -4.40 -8.93 7.43
CA HIS A 91 -5.59 -8.07 7.42
C HIS A 91 -6.50 -8.39 6.23
N PRO A 92 -7.69 -8.97 6.46
CA PRO A 92 -8.63 -9.30 5.39
C PRO A 92 -9.02 -8.12 4.49
N ILE A 93 -9.05 -6.90 5.05
CA ILE A 93 -9.32 -5.66 4.30
C ILE A 93 -8.26 -5.43 3.23
N LEU A 94 -6.98 -5.61 3.59
CA LEU A 94 -5.85 -5.44 2.67
C LEU A 94 -5.80 -6.58 1.65
N MET A 95 -5.99 -7.84 2.08
CA MET A 95 -6.07 -8.98 1.15
C MET A 95 -7.18 -8.81 0.13
N LYS A 96 -8.36 -8.32 0.55
CA LYS A 96 -9.51 -8.13 -0.34
C LYS A 96 -9.23 -7.13 -1.46
N THR A 97 -8.43 -6.09 -1.19
CA THR A 97 -7.96 -5.16 -2.24
C THR A 97 -7.22 -5.91 -3.36
N LEU A 98 -6.47 -6.97 -3.03
CA LEU A 98 -5.67 -7.73 -4.00
C LEU A 98 -6.45 -8.80 -4.77
N GLU A 99 -7.69 -9.11 -4.40
CA GLU A 99 -8.50 -10.17 -5.04
C GLU A 99 -9.20 -9.71 -6.34
N GLY A 100 -9.36 -8.40 -6.52
CA GLY A 100 -10.09 -7.79 -7.63
C GLY A 100 -9.25 -6.79 -8.42
N PRO A 101 -9.87 -6.05 -9.36
CA PRO A 101 -9.22 -4.90 -9.97
C PRO A 101 -9.10 -3.81 -8.90
N SER A 102 -7.88 -3.33 -8.66
CA SER A 102 -7.65 -2.28 -7.67
C SER A 102 -6.47 -1.40 -8.03
N THR A 103 -6.52 -0.13 -7.65
CA THR A 103 -5.38 0.79 -7.69
C THR A 103 -4.88 1.06 -6.27
N ILE A 104 -3.59 0.83 -6.03
CA ILE A 104 -2.91 1.10 -4.77
C ILE A 104 -1.92 2.24 -5.00
N LEU A 105 -2.17 3.41 -4.39
CA LEU A 105 -1.24 4.54 -4.42
C LEU A 105 -0.31 4.48 -3.20
N CYS A 106 0.97 4.29 -3.47
CA CYS A 106 1.99 4.10 -2.44
C CYS A 106 2.84 5.36 -2.29
N ILE A 107 2.59 6.14 -1.23
CA ILE A 107 3.28 7.41 -0.96
C ILE A 107 4.63 7.13 -0.28
N GLY A 108 5.72 7.65 -0.84
CA GLY A 108 7.09 7.42 -0.33
C GLY A 108 7.61 6.00 -0.60
N SER A 109 7.14 5.37 -1.69
CA SER A 109 7.37 3.96 -1.99
C SER A 109 8.69 3.66 -2.70
N GLY A 110 9.58 4.65 -2.87
CA GLY A 110 10.66 4.61 -3.84
C GLY A 110 11.64 3.43 -3.73
N ALA A 111 11.90 2.94 -2.51
CA ALA A 111 12.92 1.91 -2.29
C ALA A 111 12.51 0.47 -2.68
N GLY A 112 11.25 0.25 -3.10
CA GLY A 112 10.76 -1.03 -3.64
C GLY A 112 10.19 -2.02 -2.62
N SER A 113 10.11 -1.66 -1.33
CA SER A 113 9.55 -2.54 -0.29
C SER A 113 8.08 -2.86 -0.52
N GLU A 114 7.28 -1.86 -0.92
CA GLU A 114 5.85 -2.03 -1.20
C GLU A 114 5.62 -2.85 -2.46
N LEU A 115 6.37 -2.56 -3.53
CA LEU A 115 6.37 -3.36 -4.76
C LEU A 115 6.55 -4.84 -4.45
N VAL A 116 7.60 -5.20 -3.71
CA VAL A 116 7.90 -6.61 -3.39
C VAL A 116 6.89 -7.20 -2.42
N GLY A 117 6.58 -6.51 -1.31
CA GLY A 117 5.71 -7.03 -0.25
C GLY A 117 4.26 -7.24 -0.71
N ILE A 118 3.69 -6.25 -1.42
CA ILE A 118 2.34 -6.31 -1.96
C ILE A 118 2.27 -7.37 -3.07
N SER A 119 3.24 -7.41 -3.98
CA SER A 119 3.28 -8.44 -5.03
C SER A 119 3.35 -9.85 -4.46
N ALA A 120 4.10 -10.06 -3.37
CA ALA A 120 4.12 -11.36 -2.69
C ALA A 120 2.74 -11.72 -2.11
N ALA A 121 2.03 -10.76 -1.51
CA ALA A 121 0.68 -10.98 -1.02
C ALA A 121 -0.31 -11.26 -2.16
N MET A 122 -0.15 -10.63 -3.32
CA MET A 122 -0.98 -10.87 -4.51
C MET A 122 -0.92 -12.32 -5.01
N VAL A 123 0.19 -13.03 -4.78
CA VAL A 123 0.28 -14.47 -5.11
C VAL A 123 -0.72 -15.29 -4.29
N HIS A 124 -1.01 -14.89 -3.05
CA HIS A 124 -2.01 -15.53 -2.19
C HIS A 124 -3.44 -15.05 -2.46
N ALA A 125 -3.60 -13.86 -3.03
CA ALA A 125 -4.88 -13.31 -3.43
C ALA A 125 -5.42 -14.09 -4.63
N ASN A 126 -6.08 -15.21 -4.33
CA ASN A 126 -6.75 -16.02 -5.34
C ASN A 126 -8.03 -15.31 -5.76
N PRO A 127 -8.26 -15.13 -7.06
CA PRO A 127 -9.55 -14.67 -7.53
C PRO A 127 -10.62 -15.68 -7.09
N VAL A 128 -11.65 -15.24 -6.36
CA VAL A 128 -12.76 -16.11 -5.97
C VAL A 128 -13.45 -16.63 -7.23
N VAL A 129 -13.01 -17.80 -7.72
CA VAL A 129 -13.71 -18.52 -8.76
C VAL A 129 -14.94 -19.11 -8.10
N LYS A 130 -16.09 -18.44 -8.24
CA LYS A 130 -17.38 -19.05 -7.94
C LYS A 130 -17.56 -20.24 -8.88
N VAL A 131 -17.15 -21.43 -8.43
CA VAL A 131 -17.45 -22.69 -9.12
C VAL A 131 -18.97 -22.79 -9.15
N LYS A 132 -19.58 -22.64 -10.33
CA LYS A 132 -21.00 -22.96 -10.50
C LYS A 132 -21.17 -24.42 -10.09
N LYS A 133 -21.85 -24.67 -8.95
CA LYS A 133 -22.31 -26.02 -8.60
C LYS A 133 -23.14 -26.53 -9.77
N VAL A 134 -22.62 -27.50 -10.52
CA VAL A 134 -23.42 -28.26 -11.47
C VAL A 134 -24.43 -29.02 -10.62
N LYS A 135 -25.71 -28.67 -10.73
CA LYS A 135 -26.80 -29.44 -10.13
C LYS A 135 -26.74 -30.85 -10.72
N LYS A 136 -26.25 -31.81 -9.94
CA LYS A 136 -26.41 -33.23 -10.25
C LYS A 136 -27.90 -33.52 -10.10
N VAL A 137 -28.59 -33.77 -11.21
CA VAL A 137 -29.97 -34.25 -11.21
C VAL A 137 -29.95 -35.62 -10.55
N SER A 138 -30.52 -35.71 -9.33
CA SER A 138 -30.72 -36.98 -8.64
C SER A 138 -31.99 -37.64 -9.17
N THR A 139 -31.84 -38.77 -9.85
CA THR A 139 -32.91 -39.73 -10.07
C THR A 139 -33.35 -40.33 -8.73
N LYS A 140 -34.66 -40.28 -8.48
CA LYS A 140 -35.33 -40.86 -7.30
C LYS A 140 -35.38 -42.39 -7.41
N ALA A 141 -34.94 -43.06 -6.35
CA ALA A 141 -35.47 -44.30 -5.77
C ALA A 141 -34.74 -44.44 -4.42
N GLY A 142 -35.30 -44.68 -3.25
CA GLY A 142 -36.64 -45.06 -2.81
C GLY A 142 -36.44 -45.95 -1.57
N LYS A 143 -37.12 -45.61 -0.48
CA LYS A 143 -37.38 -46.39 0.76
C LYS A 143 -36.32 -46.42 1.88
N GLY A 144 -36.84 -46.28 3.11
CA GLY A 144 -36.21 -46.74 4.36
C GLY A 144 -36.47 -45.81 5.55
N GLU A 145 -37.49 -46.14 6.34
CA GLU A 145 -37.90 -45.50 7.61
C GLU A 145 -36.99 -45.86 8.80
N ALA A 146 -36.96 -44.97 9.81
CA ALA A 146 -36.87 -45.19 11.28
C ALA A 146 -36.58 -43.81 11.93
N GLU A 147 -37.46 -43.20 12.75
CA GLU A 147 -37.57 -43.34 14.23
C GLU A 147 -36.20 -43.16 14.94
N GLU A 148 -35.99 -42.38 16.02
CA GLU A 148 -36.82 -41.85 17.10
C GLU A 148 -35.98 -40.81 17.90
N MET A 149 -36.63 -39.96 18.73
CA MET A 149 -36.25 -39.34 20.03
C MET A 149 -34.78 -38.88 20.33
N ALA A 150 -34.46 -37.92 21.20
CA ALA A 150 -35.10 -36.83 21.96
C ALA A 150 -33.97 -36.17 22.81
N LYS A 151 -34.30 -35.01 23.39
CA LYS A 151 -33.69 -34.29 24.53
C LYS A 151 -32.45 -33.39 24.27
N ASP A 152 -32.54 -32.07 24.52
CA ASP A 152 -32.58 -31.34 25.82
C ASP A 152 -31.30 -31.62 26.65
N THR A 153 -30.49 -30.66 27.11
CA THR A 153 -30.85 -29.48 27.93
C THR A 153 -29.59 -28.58 28.14
N LYS A 154 -29.84 -27.25 28.21
CA LYS A 154 -29.36 -26.22 29.16
C LYS A 154 -27.89 -25.96 29.59
N ASP A 155 -27.64 -24.64 29.63
CA ASP A 155 -27.03 -23.77 30.68
C ASP A 155 -25.66 -24.15 31.27
N THR A 156 -24.66 -23.27 31.35
CA THR A 156 -24.54 -22.03 32.18
C THR A 156 -23.18 -21.39 31.80
N LYS A 157 -23.05 -20.09 31.52
CA LYS A 157 -22.94 -18.90 32.40
C LYS A 157 -21.72 -18.89 33.34
N ASP A 158 -20.84 -17.90 33.14
CA ASP A 158 -20.21 -16.99 34.14
C ASP A 158 -19.12 -16.15 33.43
N THR A 159 -19.29 -14.84 33.19
CA THR A 159 -19.15 -13.65 34.06
C THR A 159 -17.74 -13.33 34.55
N ASN A 160 -17.19 -12.22 34.03
CA ASN A 160 -16.58 -11.06 34.73
C ASN A 160 -15.93 -10.17 33.64
N GLY A 161 -16.16 -8.87 33.50
CA GLY A 161 -16.61 -7.86 34.45
C GLY A 161 -15.42 -6.96 34.83
N ALA A 162 -15.24 -5.84 34.13
CA ALA A 162 -14.63 -4.61 34.65
C ALA A 162 -14.84 -3.47 33.64
N GLU A 163 -15.77 -2.58 34.00
CA GLU A 163 -15.94 -1.24 33.45
C GLU A 163 -14.81 -0.33 33.93
N GLU A 164 -14.41 0.64 33.12
CA GLU A 164 -14.03 1.94 33.67
C GLU A 164 -14.39 3.09 32.71
N THR A 165 -14.78 4.17 33.36
CA THR A 165 -15.58 5.32 32.95
C THR A 165 -14.98 6.29 31.92
N THR A 166 -15.89 6.74 31.07
CA THR A 166 -16.04 8.03 30.37
C THR A 166 -15.23 9.24 30.87
N THR A 167 -14.57 9.94 29.93
CA THR A 167 -14.55 11.42 29.90
C THR A 167 -14.55 11.93 28.45
N THR A 168 -15.67 12.49 28.03
CA THR A 168 -15.87 13.30 26.83
C THR A 168 -15.38 14.74 27.08
N LEU A 169 -14.52 15.26 26.20
CA LEU A 169 -14.31 16.71 26.07
C LEU A 169 -14.24 17.08 24.58
N GLY A 170 -15.16 17.96 24.18
CA GLY A 170 -15.30 18.46 22.82
C GLY A 170 -14.26 19.54 22.49
N MET A 171 -13.88 19.58 21.23
CA MET A 171 -13.23 20.74 20.61
C MET A 171 -14.00 21.07 19.35
N GLU A 172 -14.90 22.04 19.49
CA GLU A 172 -15.59 22.71 18.39
C GLU A 172 -14.83 23.98 18.02
N ASN A 173 -14.97 24.38 16.75
CA ASN A 173 -14.60 25.65 16.15
C ASN A 173 -13.13 25.93 15.85
N LEU A 174 -12.77 25.81 14.57
CA LEU A 174 -11.92 26.79 13.91
C LEU A 174 -12.42 26.98 12.47
N ALA A 175 -13.47 27.80 12.33
CA ALA A 175 -13.86 28.39 11.06
C ALA A 175 -13.07 29.69 10.88
N VAL A 176 -12.38 29.85 9.75
CA VAL A 176 -11.90 31.16 9.31
C VAL A 176 -12.35 31.36 7.87
N SER A 177 -13.30 32.28 7.74
CA SER A 177 -13.77 32.92 6.53
C SER A 177 -12.67 33.78 5.91
N VAL A 178 -12.59 33.82 4.58
CA VAL A 178 -12.09 35.01 3.88
C VAL A 178 -12.94 35.21 2.63
N GLU A 179 -13.63 36.34 2.60
CA GLU A 179 -14.39 36.88 1.47
C GLU A 179 -13.48 37.52 0.42
N SER A 180 -14.08 37.60 -0.76
CA SER A 180 -13.63 38.12 -2.05
C SER A 180 -13.09 39.55 -2.08
N THR A 181 -12.14 39.78 -2.98
CA THR A 181 -12.01 41.06 -3.70
C THR A 181 -11.71 40.82 -5.17
N GLN A 182 -12.39 41.58 -6.03
CA GLN A 182 -12.46 41.49 -7.47
C GLN A 182 -11.22 42.04 -8.21
N ASP A 183 -11.03 41.49 -9.41
CA ASP A 183 -10.35 41.97 -10.63
C ASP A 183 -10.56 43.47 -10.97
N PRO A 184 -9.80 44.13 -11.90
CA PRO A 184 -9.43 43.58 -13.22
C PRO A 184 -8.10 44.06 -13.87
N SER A 185 -7.65 43.34 -14.91
CA SER A 185 -7.48 43.86 -16.30
C SER A 185 -6.43 43.11 -17.14
N SER A 186 -6.84 42.73 -18.35
CA SER A 186 -6.04 42.23 -19.48
C SER A 186 -5.44 43.38 -20.31
N PRO A 187 -4.45 43.12 -21.18
CA PRO A 187 -4.84 42.97 -22.58
C PRO A 187 -4.09 41.88 -23.41
N THR A 188 -4.86 41.47 -24.42
CA THR A 188 -4.68 40.67 -25.63
C THR A 188 -3.36 40.79 -26.39
N GLU A 189 -2.83 39.65 -26.85
CA GLU A 189 -2.12 39.56 -28.13
C GLU A 189 -2.43 38.22 -28.82
N ALA A 190 -2.72 38.30 -30.12
CA ALA A 190 -3.20 37.23 -30.97
C ALA A 190 -2.05 36.53 -31.68
N SER A 191 -2.14 35.21 -31.90
CA SER A 191 -1.43 34.58 -33.00
C SER A 191 -2.10 33.28 -33.48
N GLU A 192 -2.52 33.37 -34.74
CA GLU A 192 -2.50 32.41 -35.85
C GLU A 192 -2.97 30.95 -35.70
N ILE A 193 -3.93 30.66 -36.58
CA ILE A 193 -4.59 29.40 -36.87
C ILE A 193 -3.74 28.62 -37.90
N THR A 194 -3.45 27.35 -37.64
CA THR A 194 -3.07 26.38 -38.68
C THR A 194 -3.91 25.09 -38.57
N PRO A 195 -4.28 24.46 -39.70
CA PRO A 195 -5.37 23.49 -39.75
C PRO A 195 -4.97 22.08 -39.30
N VAL A 196 -5.92 21.43 -38.61
CA VAL A 196 -5.89 20.05 -38.11
C VAL A 196 -6.09 19.04 -39.27
N PRO A 197 -5.29 17.96 -39.37
CA PRO A 197 -5.61 16.85 -40.26
C PRO A 197 -6.67 15.94 -39.64
N THR A 198 -7.70 15.66 -40.44
CA THR A 198 -8.86 14.82 -40.17
C THR A 198 -8.47 13.42 -39.67
N THR A 199 -8.83 13.09 -38.43
CA THR A 199 -8.67 11.74 -37.86
C THR A 199 -9.81 10.83 -38.29
N THR A 200 -9.44 9.73 -38.92
CA THR A 200 -10.31 8.60 -39.27
C THR A 200 -10.79 7.92 -37.98
N LYS A 201 -12.12 7.83 -37.79
CA LYS A 201 -12.72 7.19 -36.61
C LYS A 201 -12.56 5.66 -36.66
N THR A 202 -11.45 5.16 -36.15
CA THR A 202 -11.33 3.73 -35.79
C THR A 202 -12.03 3.53 -34.45
N LYS A 203 -13.15 2.79 -34.44
CA LYS A 203 -13.84 2.39 -33.21
C LYS A 203 -12.92 1.52 -32.35
N ALA A 204 -12.19 2.14 -31.43
CA ALA A 204 -11.42 1.44 -30.41
C ALA A 204 -12.36 0.55 -29.59
N LYS A 205 -12.16 -0.76 -29.65
CA LYS A 205 -12.83 -1.69 -28.73
C LYS A 205 -12.39 -1.29 -27.32
N LYS A 206 -13.36 -0.96 -26.44
CA LYS A 206 -13.06 -0.71 -25.01
C LYS A 206 -12.21 -1.88 -24.49
N PRO A 207 -11.06 -1.62 -23.84
CA PRO A 207 -10.22 -2.68 -23.33
C PRO A 207 -11.06 -3.53 -22.37
N LYS A 208 -10.96 -4.87 -22.52
CA LYS A 208 -11.61 -5.79 -21.59
C LYS A 208 -10.94 -5.58 -20.23
N VAL A 209 -11.66 -4.99 -19.28
CA VAL A 209 -11.19 -4.81 -17.89
C VAL A 209 -10.84 -6.18 -17.34
N ASN A 210 -9.57 -6.37 -16.98
CA ASN A 210 -9.14 -7.60 -16.33
C ASN A 210 -9.70 -7.61 -14.91
N LYS A 211 -10.39 -8.68 -14.54
CA LYS A 211 -11.10 -8.79 -13.26
C LYS A 211 -10.19 -8.94 -12.05
N HIS A 212 -8.86 -9.09 -12.24
CA HIS A 212 -7.91 -9.43 -11.18
C HIS A 212 -6.57 -8.69 -11.32
N GLN A 213 -6.57 -7.54 -12.00
CA GLN A 213 -5.38 -6.73 -12.19
C GLN A 213 -5.23 -5.72 -11.05
N VAL A 214 -4.12 -5.77 -10.34
CA VAL A 214 -3.75 -4.76 -9.35
C VAL A 214 -2.77 -3.80 -9.99
N THR A 215 -3.03 -2.50 -9.86
CA THR A 215 -2.10 -1.44 -10.24
C THR A 215 -1.45 -0.88 -8.98
N ILE A 216 -0.12 -0.96 -8.90
CA ILE A 216 0.68 -0.34 -7.84
C ILE A 216 1.29 0.94 -8.43
N VAL A 217 0.87 2.09 -7.91
CA VAL A 217 1.43 3.40 -8.25
C VAL A 217 2.43 3.77 -7.15
N MET A 218 3.72 3.72 -7.47
CA MET A 218 4.81 4.04 -6.56
C MET A 218 5.18 5.51 -6.71
N GLN A 219 4.81 6.31 -5.72
CA GLN A 219 5.06 7.74 -5.71
C GLN A 219 6.25 8.04 -4.79
N ASP A 220 7.20 8.85 -5.26
CA ASP A 220 8.32 9.35 -4.45
C ASP A 220 8.79 10.72 -4.97
N TYR A 221 9.53 11.49 -4.18
CA TYR A 221 10.13 12.74 -4.65
C TYR A 221 11.45 12.53 -5.38
N VAL A 222 12.07 11.36 -5.21
CA VAL A 222 13.29 10.94 -5.89
C VAL A 222 12.96 10.00 -7.05
N ASN A 223 13.77 10.06 -8.11
CA ASN A 223 13.67 9.11 -9.21
C ASN A 223 14.29 7.76 -8.84
N TRP A 224 13.44 6.79 -8.49
CA TRP A 224 13.83 5.43 -8.15
C TRP A 224 13.77 4.43 -9.31
N SER A 225 13.45 4.87 -10.54
CA SER A 225 13.37 3.98 -11.71
C SER A 225 14.59 3.06 -11.89
N PRO A 226 15.85 3.50 -11.70
CA PRO A 226 17.02 2.62 -11.80
C PRO A 226 17.00 1.44 -10.82
N ILE A 227 16.24 1.53 -9.73
CA ILE A 227 16.09 0.48 -8.72
C ILE A 227 14.78 -0.29 -8.91
N LEU A 228 13.68 0.42 -9.19
CA LEU A 228 12.35 -0.17 -9.30
C LEU A 228 12.17 -1.00 -10.57
N GLU A 229 12.73 -0.59 -11.71
CA GLU A 229 12.56 -1.32 -12.97
C GLU A 229 13.23 -2.72 -12.93
N PRO A 230 14.50 -2.88 -12.50
CA PRO A 230 15.09 -4.21 -12.32
C PRO A 230 14.35 -5.03 -11.26
N MET A 231 13.92 -4.39 -10.16
CA MET A 231 13.20 -5.07 -9.08
C MET A 231 11.84 -5.58 -9.54
N GLU A 232 11.09 -4.79 -10.32
CA GLU A 232 9.84 -5.21 -10.95
C GLU A 232 10.05 -6.41 -11.86
N ALA A 233 11.10 -6.40 -12.70
CA ALA A 233 11.41 -7.52 -13.57
C ALA A 233 11.65 -8.83 -12.79
N VAL A 234 12.40 -8.76 -11.69
CA VAL A 234 12.64 -9.91 -10.79
C VAL A 234 11.35 -10.34 -10.09
N VAL A 235 10.53 -9.40 -9.59
CA VAL A 235 9.21 -9.69 -8.99
C VAL A 235 8.32 -10.45 -9.97
N ARG A 236 8.17 -9.95 -11.20
CA ARG A 236 7.32 -10.58 -12.23
C ARG A 236 7.78 -11.97 -12.57
N SER A 237 9.10 -12.15 -12.74
CA SER A 237 9.70 -13.44 -13.07
C SER A 237 9.54 -14.45 -11.93
N ARG A 238 9.97 -14.10 -10.72
CA ARG A 238 9.99 -15.02 -9.57
C ARG A 238 8.61 -15.30 -9.00
N MET A 239 7.70 -14.31 -9.00
CA MET A 239 6.35 -14.44 -8.46
C MET A 239 5.30 -14.85 -9.50
N VAL A 240 5.71 -14.98 -10.78
CA VAL A 240 4.84 -15.37 -11.90
C VAL A 240 3.64 -14.43 -12.03
N LEU A 241 3.91 -13.12 -12.00
CA LEU A 241 2.92 -12.05 -12.10
C LEU A 241 3.03 -11.33 -13.45
N GLY A 242 2.24 -11.77 -14.42
CA GLY A 242 2.16 -11.13 -15.73
C GLY A 242 1.52 -9.73 -15.68
N PRO A 243 1.62 -8.95 -16.76
CA PRO A 243 1.04 -7.60 -16.86
C PRO A 243 -0.49 -7.60 -16.69
N GLU A 244 -1.14 -8.75 -16.91
CA GLU A 244 -2.55 -8.94 -16.68
C GLU A 244 -2.91 -9.04 -15.18
N ARG A 245 -1.96 -9.37 -14.31
CA ARG A 245 -2.17 -9.45 -12.85
C ARG A 245 -1.58 -8.26 -12.10
N LEU A 246 -0.41 -7.79 -12.51
CA LEU A 246 0.31 -6.68 -11.87
C LEU A 246 0.61 -5.60 -12.90
N GLN A 247 0.17 -4.38 -12.65
CA GLN A 247 0.62 -3.18 -13.34
C GLN A 247 1.40 -2.32 -12.34
N CYS A 248 2.52 -1.76 -12.79
CA CYS A 248 3.37 -0.91 -11.97
C CYS A 248 3.50 0.44 -12.66
N GLU A 249 3.37 1.52 -11.91
CA GLU A 249 3.54 2.87 -12.38
C GLU A 249 4.39 3.63 -11.37
N THR A 250 5.23 4.55 -11.84
CA THR A 250 6.05 5.41 -10.99
C THR A 250 5.63 6.86 -11.16
N GLU A 251 5.58 7.61 -10.07
CA GLU A 251 5.29 9.04 -10.09
C GLU A 251 6.36 9.78 -9.28
N VAL A 252 7.14 10.61 -9.97
CA VAL A 252 8.19 11.42 -9.35
C VAL A 252 7.65 12.83 -9.10
N GLY A 253 7.67 13.25 -7.84
CA GLY A 253 7.25 14.58 -7.42
C GLY A 253 7.14 14.73 -5.91
N ASN A 254 7.23 15.94 -5.41
CA ASN A 254 7.04 16.20 -3.98
C ASN A 254 5.54 16.24 -3.66
N VAL A 255 5.05 15.32 -2.82
CA VAL A 255 3.63 15.25 -2.44
C VAL A 255 3.13 16.51 -1.75
N LEU A 256 4.01 17.23 -1.06
CA LEU A 256 3.65 18.47 -0.38
C LEU A 256 3.35 19.61 -1.36
N ASP A 257 3.66 19.46 -2.65
CA ASP A 257 3.33 20.42 -3.71
C ASP A 257 1.88 20.28 -4.19
N LEU A 258 1.19 19.18 -3.83
CA LEU A 258 -0.24 19.00 -4.10
C LEU A 258 -0.60 19.14 -5.59
N SER A 259 0.21 18.54 -6.47
CA SER A 259 -0.03 18.57 -7.91
C SER A 259 -1.42 18.02 -8.26
N GLU A 260 -2.00 18.52 -9.35
CA GLU A 260 -3.28 18.01 -9.86
C GLU A 260 -3.19 16.51 -10.17
N GLY A 261 -2.05 16.06 -10.73
CA GLY A 261 -1.76 14.66 -11.01
C GLY A 261 -1.87 13.77 -9.76
N LEU A 262 -1.29 14.21 -8.63
CA LEU A 262 -1.39 13.47 -7.37
C LEU A 262 -2.85 13.32 -6.91
N LEU A 263 -3.63 14.40 -6.96
CA LEU A 263 -5.04 14.35 -6.55
C LEU A 263 -5.89 13.51 -7.49
N GLU A 264 -5.57 13.49 -8.79
CA GLU A 264 -6.19 12.57 -9.74
C GLU A 264 -5.88 11.10 -9.44
N ARG A 265 -4.65 10.79 -8.99
CA ARG A 265 -4.29 9.43 -8.54
C ARG A 265 -5.09 9.04 -7.31
N VAL A 266 -5.15 9.94 -6.32
CA VAL A 266 -5.92 9.74 -5.08
C VAL A 266 -7.39 9.43 -5.39
N ALA A 267 -8.00 10.20 -6.31
CA ALA A 267 -9.40 10.00 -6.71
C ALA A 267 -9.66 8.67 -7.45
N LYS A 268 -8.61 7.96 -7.89
CA LYS A 268 -8.68 6.65 -8.57
C LYS A 268 -8.23 5.49 -7.68
N ALA A 269 -7.69 5.76 -6.49
CA ALA A 269 -7.11 4.76 -5.62
C ALA A 269 -8.16 4.07 -4.73
N ASP A 270 -8.09 2.74 -4.65
CA ASP A 270 -8.88 1.91 -3.72
C ASP A 270 -8.18 1.79 -2.36
N LEU A 271 -6.85 1.89 -2.37
CA LEU A 271 -5.98 1.90 -1.19
C LEU A 271 -4.89 2.94 -1.37
N ILE A 272 -4.68 3.77 -0.35
CA ILE A 272 -3.56 4.72 -0.26
C ILE A 272 -2.69 4.29 0.92
N THR A 273 -1.39 4.15 0.72
CA THR A 273 -0.46 3.75 1.77
C THR A 273 0.47 4.91 2.14
N PHE A 274 0.72 5.05 3.45
CA PHE A 274 1.79 5.84 4.04
C PHE A 274 2.60 4.90 4.93
N MET A 275 3.60 4.22 4.38
CA MET A 275 4.37 3.22 5.13
C MET A 275 5.82 3.67 5.33
N PHE A 276 6.10 4.13 6.56
CA PHE A 276 7.38 4.70 7.00
C PHE A 276 7.80 5.97 6.25
N VAL A 277 6.83 6.84 5.97
CA VAL A 277 7.03 8.14 5.31
C VAL A 277 6.38 9.30 6.08
N LEU A 278 5.34 9.02 6.89
CA LEU A 278 4.50 10.07 7.44
C LEU A 278 5.29 10.94 8.43
N ASN A 279 6.14 10.31 9.24
CA ASN A 279 7.06 11.01 10.15
C ASN A 279 8.01 11.99 9.44
N GLU A 280 8.47 11.64 8.24
CA GLU A 280 9.35 12.50 7.44
C GLU A 280 8.59 13.71 6.90
N LEU A 281 7.37 13.49 6.39
CA LEU A 281 6.50 14.58 5.91
C LEU A 281 6.19 15.59 7.03
N PHE A 282 5.90 15.10 8.24
CA PHE A 282 5.55 15.95 9.38
C PHE A 282 6.68 16.83 9.92
N GLN A 283 7.90 16.78 9.35
CA GLN A 283 8.88 17.87 9.52
C GLN A 283 8.30 19.21 9.05
N ASP A 284 7.47 19.23 7.99
CA ASP A 284 6.58 20.35 7.66
C ASP A 284 5.12 20.01 8.04
N LYS A 285 4.79 20.24 9.31
CA LYS A 285 3.46 19.97 9.86
C LYS A 285 2.35 20.70 9.10
N LYS A 286 2.55 21.95 8.68
CA LYS A 286 1.50 22.75 8.05
C LYS A 286 1.16 22.20 6.68
N ARG A 287 2.18 21.95 5.85
CA ARG A 287 1.99 21.39 4.50
C ARG A 287 1.48 19.95 4.58
N THR A 288 1.94 19.16 5.55
CA THR A 288 1.48 17.77 5.71
C THR A 288 0.03 17.68 6.15
N MET A 289 -0.43 18.55 7.07
CA MET A 289 -1.86 18.59 7.42
C MET A 289 -2.72 19.02 6.23
N LEU A 290 -2.24 19.94 5.40
CA LEU A 290 -2.92 20.30 4.15
C LEU A 290 -2.94 19.13 3.16
N LEU A 291 -1.83 18.40 3.02
CA LEU A 291 -1.74 17.18 2.21
C LEU A 291 -2.78 16.14 2.64
N VAL A 292 -2.80 15.78 3.92
CA VAL A 292 -3.76 14.81 4.47
C VAL A 292 -5.19 15.27 4.23
N ALA A 293 -5.51 16.55 4.48
CA ALA A 293 -6.85 17.09 4.25
C ALA A 293 -7.27 16.99 2.78
N LYS A 294 -6.37 17.32 1.84
CA LYS A 294 -6.64 17.25 0.40
C LYS A 294 -6.77 15.81 -0.09
N ILE A 295 -5.92 14.89 0.39
CA ILE A 295 -6.02 13.47 0.08
C ILE A 295 -7.36 12.92 0.57
N VAL A 296 -7.71 13.12 1.84
CA VAL A 296 -8.98 12.63 2.41
C VAL A 296 -10.19 13.20 1.69
N ALA A 297 -10.13 14.45 1.23
CA ALA A 297 -11.19 15.07 0.44
C ALA A 297 -11.33 14.46 -0.97
N ALA A 298 -10.23 14.07 -1.60
CA ALA A 298 -10.20 13.49 -2.95
C ALA A 298 -10.43 11.96 -2.96
N MET A 299 -10.24 11.27 -1.83
CA MET A 299 -10.46 9.83 -1.71
C MET A 299 -11.90 9.43 -2.08
N PRO A 300 -12.09 8.34 -2.85
CA PRO A 300 -13.41 7.74 -3.06
C PRO A 300 -14.02 7.24 -1.75
N SER A 301 -15.34 7.39 -1.58
CA SER A 301 -16.04 6.76 -0.44
C SER A 301 -15.85 5.24 -0.49
N GLY A 302 -15.54 4.65 0.66
CA GLY A 302 -15.21 3.23 0.81
C GLY A 302 -13.75 2.85 0.49
N ALA A 303 -12.93 3.77 -0.07
CA ALA A 303 -11.49 3.54 -0.22
C ALA A 303 -10.79 3.49 1.15
N HIS A 304 -9.64 2.83 1.21
CA HIS A 304 -8.88 2.66 2.44
C HIS A 304 -7.61 3.50 2.46
N MET A 305 -7.19 3.91 3.65
CA MET A 305 -5.88 4.49 3.90
C MET A 305 -5.16 3.63 4.92
N LEU A 306 -3.98 3.10 4.55
CA LEU A 306 -3.11 2.35 5.43
C LEU A 306 -1.96 3.24 5.88
N VAL A 307 -1.81 3.42 7.18
CA VAL A 307 -0.68 4.15 7.76
C VAL A 307 0.09 3.20 8.66
N VAL A 308 1.38 3.06 8.37
CA VAL A 308 2.32 2.27 9.16
C VAL A 308 3.55 3.14 9.38
N ASP A 309 3.92 3.41 10.62
CA ASP A 309 5.14 4.17 10.88
C ASP A 309 5.72 3.75 12.23
N SER A 310 6.93 4.22 12.54
CA SER A 310 7.64 3.92 13.78
C SER A 310 6.77 4.21 15.01
N ALA A 311 6.56 3.22 15.88
CA ALA A 311 5.88 3.46 17.17
C ALA A 311 6.81 4.10 18.21
N GLY A 312 7.90 4.73 17.78
CA GLY A 312 8.88 5.40 18.62
C GLY A 312 8.69 6.91 18.66
N SER A 313 9.62 7.60 19.32
CA SER A 313 9.62 9.07 19.43
C SER A 313 9.73 9.81 18.09
N PHE A 314 10.07 9.11 17.00
CA PHE A 314 10.03 9.65 15.64
C PHE A 314 8.62 10.08 15.20
N SER A 315 7.57 9.48 15.78
CA SER A 315 6.18 9.82 15.50
C SER A 315 5.57 10.84 16.46
N ASN A 316 6.37 11.40 17.36
CA ASN A 316 5.92 12.43 18.27
C ASN A 316 5.87 13.80 17.58
N LEU A 317 4.70 14.44 17.61
CA LEU A 317 4.47 15.79 17.14
C LEU A 317 4.17 16.71 18.32
N LYS A 318 4.83 17.87 18.35
CA LYS A 318 4.47 18.94 19.28
C LYS A 318 3.28 19.74 18.72
N VAL A 319 2.25 19.88 19.53
CA VAL A 319 1.09 20.75 19.25
C VAL A 319 0.88 21.63 20.48
N GLY A 320 1.29 22.89 20.37
CA GLY A 320 1.45 23.75 21.55
C GLY A 320 2.49 23.14 22.50
N GLU A 321 2.11 23.01 23.77
CA GLU A 321 2.97 22.43 24.81
C GLU A 321 2.87 20.89 24.92
N ARG A 322 1.90 20.28 24.22
CA ARG A 322 1.63 18.84 24.32
C ARG A 322 2.29 18.07 23.17
N THR A 323 2.64 16.82 23.44
CA THR A 323 3.20 15.89 22.46
C THR A 323 2.16 14.82 22.15
N TYR A 324 1.94 14.56 20.87
CA TYR A 324 0.97 13.60 20.38
C TYR A 324 1.63 12.66 19.38
N MET A 325 1.15 11.42 19.30
CA MET A 325 1.51 10.55 18.20
C MET A 325 0.83 11.03 16.93
N VAL A 326 1.53 10.98 15.80
CA VAL A 326 1.03 11.47 14.50
C VAL A 326 -0.35 10.91 14.12
N TYR A 327 -0.58 9.61 14.37
CA TYR A 327 -1.85 8.97 14.07
C TYR A 327 -3.03 9.59 14.81
N MET A 328 -2.81 10.21 15.99
CA MET A 328 -3.88 10.84 16.75
C MET A 328 -4.50 11.99 15.95
N LEU A 329 -3.74 12.68 15.10
CA LEU A 329 -4.29 13.73 14.24
C LEU A 329 -5.23 13.17 13.18
N LEU A 330 -4.93 11.97 12.66
CA LEU A 330 -5.73 11.29 11.64
C LEU A 330 -6.98 10.65 12.26
N ASP A 331 -6.87 10.09 13.47
CA ASP A 331 -7.97 9.47 14.21
C ASP A 331 -9.13 10.46 14.50
N HIS A 332 -8.85 11.78 14.52
CA HIS A 332 -9.86 12.82 14.74
C HIS A 332 -10.55 13.31 13.45
N LEU A 333 -10.14 12.83 12.28
CA LEU A 333 -10.74 13.22 11.01
C LEU A 333 -12.11 12.55 10.83
N LYS A 334 -13.19 13.32 11.01
CA LYS A 334 -14.58 12.84 10.90
C LYS A 334 -14.95 12.19 9.57
N SER A 335 -14.16 12.42 8.51
CA SER A 335 -14.33 11.83 7.18
C SER A 335 -13.74 10.41 7.06
N LEU A 336 -13.03 9.94 8.09
CA LEU A 336 -12.37 8.64 8.14
C LEU A 336 -12.94 7.83 9.32
N GLU A 337 -13.25 6.56 9.05
CA GLU A 337 -13.57 5.55 10.06
C GLU A 337 -12.30 4.73 10.34
N VAL A 338 -11.90 4.60 11.60
CA VAL A 338 -10.83 3.68 12.00
C VAL A 338 -11.36 2.25 11.96
N VAL A 339 -10.93 1.46 10.98
CA VAL A 339 -11.36 0.05 10.83
C VAL A 339 -10.37 -0.94 11.46
N TYR A 340 -9.12 -0.53 11.65
CA TYR A 340 -8.14 -1.26 12.44
C TYR A 340 -7.12 -0.29 13.05
N GLN A 341 -6.70 -0.57 14.27
CA GLN A 341 -5.64 0.17 14.92
C GLN A 341 -4.79 -0.73 15.81
N ASP A 342 -3.49 -0.45 15.84
CA ASP A 342 -2.52 -1.01 16.76
C ASP A 342 -1.47 0.07 17.04
N ASP A 343 -1.27 0.42 18.30
CA ASP A 343 -0.42 1.56 18.68
C ASP A 343 1.07 1.19 18.72
N SER A 344 1.40 -0.09 18.91
CA SER A 344 2.79 -0.52 19.01
C SER A 344 2.93 -2.04 18.90
N THR A 345 3.32 -2.49 17.70
CA THR A 345 3.65 -3.89 17.45
C THR A 345 5.08 -4.06 16.96
N TRP A 346 5.70 -5.15 17.41
CA TRP A 346 7.03 -5.55 16.95
C TRP A 346 6.92 -6.54 15.79
N TYR A 347 7.44 -6.13 14.63
CA TYR A 347 7.80 -7.04 13.57
C TYR A 347 9.19 -7.63 13.82
N ARG A 348 9.27 -8.96 13.96
CA ARG A 348 10.54 -9.69 14.16
C ARG A 348 10.84 -10.51 12.92
N CYS A 349 11.95 -10.22 12.25
CA CYS A 349 12.39 -11.04 11.12
C CYS A 349 12.77 -12.44 11.63
N PRO A 350 12.24 -13.53 11.04
CA PRO A 350 12.56 -14.88 11.49
C PRO A 350 14.08 -15.16 11.42
N PRO A 351 14.70 -15.71 12.48
CA PRO A 351 16.16 -15.88 12.55
C PRO A 351 16.70 -16.94 11.59
N SER A 352 15.83 -17.81 11.05
CA SER A 352 16.19 -18.83 10.07
C SER A 352 16.37 -18.28 8.65
N LEU A 353 16.02 -17.02 8.40
CA LEU A 353 16.14 -16.41 7.09
C LEU A 353 17.59 -16.04 6.78
N THR A 354 17.97 -16.22 5.52
CA THR A 354 19.30 -15.90 5.02
C THR A 354 19.26 -14.68 4.13
N TYR A 355 20.06 -13.66 4.45
CA TYR A 355 20.26 -12.46 3.65
C TYR A 355 21.71 -11.95 3.83
N PRO A 356 22.33 -11.30 2.82
CA PRO A 356 23.72 -10.83 2.93
C PRO A 356 23.97 -9.82 4.07
N LEU A 357 22.93 -9.11 4.50
CA LEU A 357 22.99 -8.12 5.57
C LEU A 357 22.07 -8.51 6.72
N LYS A 358 22.36 -7.96 7.90
CA LYS A 358 21.50 -8.10 9.07
C LYS A 358 20.10 -7.56 8.78
N LEU A 359 19.10 -8.42 8.89
CA LEU A 359 17.69 -8.03 8.84
C LEU A 359 17.33 -7.28 10.12
N GLU A 360 16.65 -6.15 9.99
CA GLU A 360 16.24 -5.32 11.13
C GLU A 360 14.83 -5.65 11.58
N ASN A 361 14.66 -5.70 12.90
CA ASN A 361 13.34 -5.76 13.51
C ASN A 361 12.76 -4.35 13.58
N MET A 362 11.44 -4.22 13.48
CA MET A 362 10.78 -2.93 13.45
C MET A 362 9.70 -2.87 14.52
N ARG A 363 9.59 -1.73 15.21
CA ARG A 363 8.44 -1.44 16.06
C ARG A 363 7.61 -0.36 15.38
N HIS A 364 6.39 -0.67 15.03
CA HIS A 364 5.52 0.24 14.28
C HIS A 364 4.12 0.28 14.88
N PHE A 365 3.41 1.38 14.63
CA PHE A 365 1.96 1.41 14.79
C PHE A 365 1.31 1.05 13.45
N VAL A 366 0.05 0.68 13.48
CA VAL A 366 -0.78 0.45 12.30
C VAL A 366 -2.09 1.20 12.48
N ARG A 367 -2.53 1.85 11.41
CA ARG A 367 -3.88 2.36 11.25
C ARG A 367 -4.39 1.98 9.89
N ILE A 368 -5.59 1.42 9.84
CA ILE A 368 -6.35 1.26 8.61
C ILE A 368 -7.59 2.11 8.79
N TYR A 369 -7.73 3.11 7.92
CA TYR A 369 -8.91 3.96 7.83
C TYR A 369 -9.73 3.57 6.62
N LYS A 370 -11.03 3.79 6.70
CA LYS A 370 -11.96 3.75 5.57
C LYS A 370 -12.56 5.14 5.37
N LYS A 371 -12.56 5.63 4.14
CA LYS A 371 -13.24 6.88 3.79
C LYS A 371 -14.76 6.69 3.88
N LEU A 372 -15.43 7.56 4.65
CA LEU A 372 -16.89 7.60 4.76
C LEU A 372 -17.55 8.18 3.51
#